data_AF-A0A199XTT7-F1
#
_entry.id   AF-A0A199XTT7-F1
#
_cell.length_a   1.000
_cell.length_b   1.000
_cell.length_c   1.000
_cell.angle_alpha   90.00
_cell.angle_beta   90.00
_cell.angle_gamma   90.00
#
_symmetry.space_group_name_H-M   'P 1'
#
loop_
_entity.id
_entity.type
_entity.pdbx_description
1 polymer ?
#
loop_
_entity_poly.entity_id
_entity_poly.type
_entity_poly.pdbx_seq_one_letter_code
_entity_poly.pdbx_strand_id
1 'polypeptide(L)'
;MINLNSINYRSFIEAYYPNYYSCDSILLSDILLRKLEGEVIDADDEVLIEGWDIKKNLLELDTIIMEKAMKNYFAIHYLEYNRL
;
A
#
# COMPACT_ATOMS: atom_id res chain seq x y z
N MET A 1 -11.11 -22.22 3.30
CA MET A 1 -11.61 -20.93 2.78
C MET A 1 -10.43 -20.18 2.20
N ILE A 2 -10.42 -19.95 0.89
CA ILE A 2 -9.39 -19.14 0.24
C ILE A 2 -9.86 -17.69 0.33
N ASN A 3 -9.07 -16.82 0.96
CA ASN A 3 -9.39 -15.41 1.16
C ASN A 3 -9.15 -14.65 -0.16
N LEU A 4 -10.23 -14.31 -0.87
CA LEU A 4 -10.20 -13.64 -2.18
C LEU A 4 -9.97 -12.11 -2.08
N ASN A 5 -9.87 -11.53 -0.87
CA ASN A 5 -9.85 -10.08 -0.70
C ASN A 5 -8.45 -9.43 -0.75
N SER A 6 -7.37 -10.15 -0.41
CA SER A 6 -6.02 -9.54 -0.40
C SER A 6 -5.39 -9.44 -1.81
N ILE A 7 -5.75 -10.36 -2.72
CA ILE A 7 -5.16 -10.44 -4.06
C ILE A 7 -5.60 -9.26 -4.95
N ASN A 8 -6.77 -8.67 -4.72
CA ASN A 8 -7.26 -7.55 -5.54
C ASN A 8 -6.67 -6.19 -5.13
N TYR A 9 -6.40 -5.96 -3.84
CA TYR A 9 -5.82 -4.69 -3.38
C TYR A 9 -4.36 -4.55 -3.82
N ARG A 10 -3.51 -5.51 -3.43
CA ARG A 10 -2.06 -5.40 -3.67
C ARG A 10 -1.74 -5.35 -5.17
N SER A 11 -2.40 -6.18 -5.97
CA SER A 11 -2.23 -6.18 -7.43
C SER A 11 -2.65 -4.86 -8.07
N PHE A 12 -3.70 -4.20 -7.54
CA PHE A 12 -4.11 -2.89 -8.03
C PHE A 12 -3.09 -1.81 -7.68
N ILE A 13 -2.58 -1.80 -6.44
CA ILE A 13 -1.54 -0.86 -6.02
C ILE A 13 -0.26 -1.11 -6.82
N GLU A 14 0.17 -2.35 -7.02
CA GLU A 14 1.36 -2.67 -7.80
C GLU A 14 1.25 -2.21 -9.26
N ALA A 15 0.07 -2.37 -9.88
CA ALA A 15 -0.17 -1.97 -11.26
C ALA A 15 -0.21 -0.44 -11.46
N TYR A 16 -0.71 0.31 -10.46
CA TYR A 16 -1.06 1.72 -10.65
C TYR A 16 -0.36 2.68 -9.69
N TYR A 17 0.31 2.25 -8.63
CA TYR A 17 1.04 3.15 -7.76
C TYR A 17 2.42 3.50 -8.35
N PRO A 18 2.73 4.80 -8.56
CA PRO A 18 4.01 5.19 -9.16
C PRO A 18 5.20 4.75 -8.31
N ASN A 19 6.19 4.12 -8.95
CA ASN A 19 7.44 3.68 -8.32
C ASN A 19 7.22 2.72 -7.14
N TYR A 20 6.22 1.82 -7.23
CA TYR A 20 5.83 0.87 -6.17
C TYR A 20 7.01 0.26 -5.39
N TYR A 21 7.99 -0.33 -6.09
CA TYR A 21 9.14 -1.01 -5.48
C TYR A 21 10.21 -0.09 -4.87
N SER A 22 10.04 1.22 -4.98
CA SER A 22 11.01 2.24 -4.56
C SER A 22 10.32 3.38 -3.81
N CYS A 23 9.21 3.07 -3.12
CA CYS A 23 8.44 4.04 -2.37
C CYS A 23 8.39 3.69 -0.89
N ASP A 24 8.88 4.61 -0.05
CA ASP A 24 8.91 4.46 1.41
C ASP A 24 7.51 4.21 2.00
N SER A 25 6.45 4.78 1.41
CA SER A 25 5.08 4.52 1.85
C SER A 25 4.65 3.07 1.63
N ILE A 26 5.09 2.43 0.53
CA ILE A 26 4.79 1.02 0.26
C ILE A 26 5.59 0.14 1.22
N LEU A 27 6.87 0.46 1.44
CA LEU A 27 7.71 -0.26 2.40
C LEU A 27 7.12 -0.18 3.81
N LEU A 28 6.72 1.02 4.25
CA LEU A 28 6.12 1.22 5.57
C LEU A 28 4.77 0.50 5.72
N SER A 29 3.94 0.46 4.66
CA SER A 29 2.70 -0.32 4.67
C SER A 29 2.98 -1.82 4.83
N ASP A 30 4.00 -2.36 4.16
CA ASP A 30 4.43 -3.76 4.30
C ASP A 30 4.91 -4.04 5.75
N ILE A 31 5.73 -3.18 6.33
CA ILE A 31 6.21 -3.29 7.72
C ILE A 31 5.04 -3.32 8.70
N LEU A 32 4.10 -2.37 8.58
CA LEU A 32 2.95 -2.27 9.47
C LEU A 32 1.99 -3.46 9.32
N LEU A 33 1.78 -3.94 8.10
CA LEU A 33 0.96 -5.13 7.83
C LEU A 33 1.58 -6.38 8.47
N ARG A 34 2.88 -6.59 8.26
CA ARG A 34 3.62 -7.72 8.85
C ARG A 34 3.56 -7.67 10.37
N LYS A 35 3.72 -6.49 10.97
CA LYS A 35 3.54 -6.29 12.41
C LYS A 35 2.12 -6.63 12.88
N LEU A 36 1.10 -6.19 12.15
CA LEU A 36 -0.31 -6.45 12.47
C LEU A 36 -0.65 -7.95 12.38
N GLU A 37 -0.06 -8.66 11.42
CA GLU A 37 -0.24 -10.11 11.21
C GLU A 37 0.59 -10.96 12.18
N GLY A 38 1.45 -10.34 12.99
CA GLY A 38 2.31 -11.03 13.95
C GLY A 38 3.54 -11.67 13.31
N GLU A 39 3.92 -11.25 12.10
CA GLU A 39 5.17 -11.65 11.48
C GLU A 39 6.38 -10.99 12.15
N VAL A 40 7.54 -11.65 12.02
CA VAL A 40 8.81 -11.08 12.46
C VAL A 40 9.25 -10.00 11.47
N ILE A 41 9.49 -8.79 11.98
CA ILE A 41 10.15 -7.68 11.28
C ILE A 41 11.55 -7.47 11.87
N ASP A 42 12.42 -6.71 11.19
CA ASP A 42 13.77 -6.47 11.70
C ASP A 42 13.78 -5.48 12.88
N ALA A 43 14.92 -5.40 13.58
CA ALA A 43 15.04 -4.61 14.79
C ALA A 43 14.97 -3.10 14.52
N ASP A 44 15.42 -2.62 13.36
CA ASP A 44 15.37 -1.21 13.00
C ASP A 44 13.92 -0.82 12.68
N ASP A 45 13.17 -1.70 12.01
CA ASP A 45 11.73 -1.55 11.76
C ASP A 45 10.91 -1.55 13.06
N GLU A 46 11.26 -2.41 14.04
CA GLU A 46 10.62 -2.40 15.37
C GLU A 46 10.79 -1.05 16.08
N VAL A 47 12.00 -0.48 16.02
CA VAL A 47 12.30 0.84 16.59
C VAL A 47 11.57 1.95 15.83
N LEU A 48 11.51 1.85 14.50
CA LEU A 48 10.85 2.83 13.63
C LEU A 48 9.37 3.02 14.00
N ILE A 49 8.67 1.94 14.32
CA ILE A 49 7.22 1.93 14.60
C ILE A 49 6.89 1.86 16.10
N GLU A 50 7.89 2.05 16.98
CA GLU A 50 7.70 1.93 18.42
C GLU A 50 6.63 2.91 18.94
N GLY A 51 5.66 2.37 19.69
CA GLY A 51 4.56 3.16 20.27
C GLY A 51 3.45 3.56 19.29
N TRP A 52 3.52 3.15 18.02
CA TRP A 52 2.48 3.46 17.04
C TRP A 52 1.23 2.60 17.27
N ASP A 53 0.05 3.18 17.01
CA ASP A 53 -1.17 2.41 16.79
C ASP A 53 -1.11 1.79 15.40
N ILE A 54 -0.62 0.55 15.31
CA ILE A 54 -0.33 -0.14 14.05
C ILE A 54 -1.56 -0.17 13.13
N LYS A 55 -2.74 -0.50 13.68
CA LYS A 55 -3.95 -0.63 12.88
C LYS A 55 -4.41 0.71 12.33
N LYS A 56 -4.37 1.76 13.15
CA LYS A 56 -4.74 3.11 12.73
C LYS A 56 -3.77 3.64 11.65
N ASN A 57 -2.47 3.54 11.90
CA ASN A 57 -1.45 4.05 10.98
C ASN A 57 -1.47 3.30 9.64
N LEU A 58 -1.66 1.98 9.66
CA LEU A 58 -1.79 1.19 8.44
C LEU A 58 -3.02 1.63 7.62
N LEU A 59 -4.17 1.84 8.26
CA LEU A 59 -5.38 2.28 7.57
C LEU A 59 -5.22 3.67 6.92
N GLU A 60 -4.60 4.61 7.64
CA GLU A 60 -4.33 5.95 7.11
C GLU A 60 -3.37 5.88 5.91
N LEU A 61 -2.31 5.08 6.03
CA LEU A 61 -1.32 4.90 4.97
C LEU A 61 -1.91 4.21 3.74
N ASP A 62 -2.68 3.13 3.91
CA ASP A 62 -3.36 2.42 2.82
C ASP A 62 -4.36 3.32 2.10
N THR A 63 -5.03 4.22 2.82
CA THR A 63 -5.94 5.21 2.21
C THR A 63 -5.18 6.13 1.25
N ILE A 64 -4.04 6.69 1.69
CA ILE A 64 -3.19 7.56 0.86
C ILE A 64 -2.64 6.78 -0.34
N ILE A 65 -2.23 5.53 -0.12
CA ILE A 65 -1.69 4.66 -1.16
C ILE A 65 -2.74 4.40 -2.23
N MET A 66 -3.94 4.00 -1.81
CA MET A 66 -5.06 3.75 -2.70
C MET A 66 -5.46 5.00 -3.49
N GLU A 67 -5.58 6.16 -2.84
CA GLU A 67 -5.93 7.41 -3.53
C GLU A 67 -4.95 7.76 -4.65
N LYS A 68 -3.65 7.58 -4.42
CA LYS A 68 -2.63 7.86 -5.44
C LYS A 68 -2.66 6.83 -6.57
N ALA A 69 -2.82 5.54 -6.26
CA ALA A 69 -2.99 4.50 -7.27
C ALA A 69 -4.24 4.75 -8.13
N MET A 70 -5.37 5.12 -7.51
CA MET A 70 -6.59 5.50 -8.23
C MET A 70 -6.39 6.71 -9.14
N LYS A 71 -5.74 7.78 -8.65
CA LYS A 71 -5.44 8.96 -9.49
C LYS A 71 -4.62 8.57 -10.72
N ASN A 72 -3.64 7.69 -10.56
CA ASN A 72 -2.82 7.23 -11.68
C ASN A 72 -3.58 6.32 -12.63
N TYR A 73 -4.41 5.40 -12.10
CA TYR A 73 -5.34 4.60 -12.90
C TYR A 73 -6.23 5.49 -13.78
N PHE A 74 -6.88 6.49 -13.19
CA PHE A 74 -7.73 7.41 -13.95
C PHE A 74 -6.92 8.24 -14.96
N ALA A 75 -5.72 8.69 -14.60
CA ALA A 75 -4.85 9.40 -15.53
C ALA A 75 -4.52 8.54 -16.75
N ILE A 76 -4.11 7.28 -16.57
CA ILE A 76 -3.79 6.37 -17.68
C ILE A 76 -5.03 6.12 -18.54
N HIS A 77 -6.15 5.71 -17.94
CA HIS A 77 -7.31 5.21 -18.68
C HIS A 77 -8.24 6.31 -19.21
N TYR A 78 -8.29 7.50 -18.59
CA TYR A 78 -9.15 8.61 -19.05
C TYR A 78 -8.40 9.69 -19.83
N LEU A 79 -7.06 9.81 -19.74
CA LEU A 79 -6.32 10.62 -20.71
C LEU A 79 -6.25 9.94 -22.09
N GLU A 80 -6.26 8.61 -22.15
CA GLU A 80 -6.32 7.88 -23.41
C GLU A 80 -7.66 8.03 -24.14
N TYR A 81 -8.78 8.08 -23.40
CA TYR A 81 -10.12 8.25 -23.99
C TYR A 81 -10.33 9.61 -24.69
N ASN A 82 -9.66 10.67 -24.22
CA ASN A 82 -9.78 12.02 -24.79
C ASN A 82 -8.74 12.33 -25.90
N ARG A 83 -7.93 11.34 -26.29
CA ARG A 83 -6.94 11.43 -27.37
C ARG A 83 -7.37 10.72 -28.67
N LEU A 84 -8.53 10.08 -28.68
CA LEU A 84 -9.19 9.45 -29.83
C LEU A 84 -10.36 10.31 -30.31
#